data_AF-A0AAD8GNZ6-F1
#
_entry.id   AF-A0AAD8GNZ6-F1
#
_cell.length_a   1.000
_cell.length_b   1.000
_cell.length_c   1.000
_cell.angle_alpha   90.00
_cell.angle_beta   90.00
_cell.angle_gamma   90.00
#
_symmetry.space_group_name_H-M   'P 1'
#
loop_
_entity.id
_entity.type
_entity.pdbx_description
1 polymer ?
#
loop_
_entity_poly.entity_id
_entity_poly.type
_entity_poly.pdbx_seq_one_letter_code
_entity_poly.pdbx_strand_id
1 'polypeptide(L)'
;MIYELFVIGNKNIKLAKWILCNSAYELEAAAFTSFPEMLPIGPLSASNKLGDKPGSFWTEDSACLSWLDQQPACSVIYVAYGSFTVFDNTQFQELALGLELTNKPFLLVVRSDMTEDTGDFYPKGFKERIGSRGKIV
;
A
#
# COMPACT_ATOMS: atom_id res chain seq x y z
N MET A 1 15.57 -8.24 1.02
CA MET A 1 15.58 -7.73 -0.37
C MET A 1 15.71 -6.20 -0.44
N ILE A 2 14.82 -5.39 0.16
CA ILE A 2 14.93 -3.90 0.10
C ILE A 2 16.12 -3.35 0.91
N TYR A 3 16.37 -3.86 2.12
CA TYR A 3 17.50 -3.41 2.95
C TYR A 3 18.87 -3.72 2.30
N GLU A 4 19.03 -4.91 1.71
CA GLU A 4 20.25 -5.27 0.99
C GLU A 4 20.43 -4.49 -0.32
N LEU A 5 19.35 -4.18 -1.06
CA LEU A 5 19.41 -3.29 -2.23
C LEU A 5 19.91 -1.88 -1.85
N PHE A 6 19.53 -1.38 -0.67
CA PHE A 6 19.99 -0.09 -0.17
C PHE A 6 21.48 -0.10 0.20
N VAL A 7 21.95 -1.19 0.81
CA VAL A 7 23.36 -1.35 1.24
C VAL A 7 24.30 -1.70 0.08
N ILE A 8 23.86 -2.52 -0.88
CA ILE A 8 24.66 -2.95 -2.05
C ILE A 8 24.65 -1.89 -3.16
N GLY A 9 23.59 -1.07 -3.24
CA GLY A 9 23.26 -0.28 -4.43
C GLY A 9 24.13 0.94 -4.71
N ASN A 10 24.88 1.51 -3.76
CA ASN A 10 25.61 2.75 -4.08
C ASN A 10 26.98 2.86 -3.40
N LYS A 11 28.03 2.46 -4.13
CA LYS A 11 29.43 2.88 -3.84
C LYS A 11 29.57 4.42 -3.78
N ASN A 12 28.66 5.15 -4.43
CA ASN A 12 28.62 6.61 -4.48
C ASN A 12 27.92 7.27 -3.29
N ILE A 13 27.27 6.51 -2.39
CA ILE A 13 26.71 7.08 -1.15
C ILE A 13 27.79 7.77 -0.33
N LYS A 14 29.04 7.26 -0.41
CA LYS A 14 30.23 7.85 0.24
C LYS A 14 30.61 9.24 -0.30
N LEU A 15 30.08 9.65 -1.45
CA LEU A 15 30.30 10.97 -2.03
C LEU A 15 29.19 11.97 -1.64
N ALA A 16 28.05 11.49 -1.16
CA ALA A 16 26.96 12.35 -0.74
C ALA A 16 27.29 13.01 0.59
N LYS A 17 27.07 14.32 0.69
CA LYS A 17 27.23 15.06 1.95
C LYS A 17 26.13 14.73 2.96
N TRP A 18 24.92 14.47 2.44
CA TRP A 18 23.73 14.16 3.23
C TRP A 18 22.90 13.11 2.53
N ILE A 19 22.31 12.20 3.31
CA ILE A 19 21.33 11.23 2.84
C ILE A 19 20.00 11.64 3.45
N LEU A 20 19.08 12.13 2.63
CA LEU A 20 17.75 12.51 3.11
C LEU A 20 16.87 11.25 3.18
N CYS A 21 16.33 10.96 4.35
CA CYS A 21 15.47 9.81 4.60
C CYS A 21 14.04 10.28 4.92
N ASN A 22 13.05 9.81 4.16
CA ASN A 22 11.64 10.06 4.44
C ASN A 22 11.15 9.17 5.60
N SER A 23 11.70 9.42 6.78
CA SER A 23 11.39 8.74 8.03
C SER A 23 11.66 9.71 9.18
N ALA A 24 11.34 9.28 10.41
CA ALA A 24 11.50 10.07 11.63
C ALA A 24 12.42 9.33 12.61
N TYR A 25 13.14 10.07 13.45
CA TYR A 25 14.07 9.46 14.39
C TYR A 25 13.37 8.49 15.35
N GLU A 26 12.16 8.84 15.78
CA GLU A 26 11.32 8.05 16.67
C GLU A 26 10.90 6.69 16.06
N LEU A 27 10.85 6.59 14.73
CA LEU A 27 10.50 5.35 14.02
C LEU A 27 11.71 4.42 13.83
N GLU A 28 12.90 4.99 13.63
CA GLU A 28 14.10 4.23 13.24
C GLU A 28 15.38 4.67 13.99
N ALA A 29 15.27 4.92 15.30
CA ALA A 29 16.36 5.48 16.12
C ALA A 29 17.69 4.74 15.99
N ALA A 30 17.67 3.41 15.93
CA ALA A 30 18.86 2.58 15.78
C ALA A 30 19.58 2.82 14.44
N ALA A 31 18.84 3.06 13.35
CA ALA A 31 19.39 3.33 12.04
C ALA A 31 20.11 4.69 12.01
N PHE A 32 19.46 5.74 12.52
CA PHE A 32 20.04 7.10 12.54
C PHE A 32 21.21 7.24 13.53
N THR A 33 21.20 6.47 14.62
CA THR A 33 22.35 6.42 15.54
C THR A 33 23.55 5.74 14.88
N SER A 34 23.31 4.73 14.04
CA SER A 34 24.37 3.98 13.35
C SER A 34 24.93 4.71 12.11
N PHE A 35 24.15 5.62 11.52
CA PHE A 35 24.50 6.37 10.30
C PHE A 35 24.12 7.85 10.45
N PRO A 36 24.97 8.66 11.11
CA PRO A 36 24.67 10.07 11.41
C PRO A 36 24.55 10.96 10.16
N GLU A 37 25.04 10.52 9.00
CA GLU A 37 24.89 11.22 7.71
C GLU A 37 23.47 11.10 7.12
N MET A 38 22.64 10.21 7.66
CA MET A 38 21.23 10.10 7.32
C MET A 38 20.39 11.11 8.11
N LEU A 39 19.76 12.02 7.40
CA LEU A 39 18.87 13.03 7.98
C LEU A 39 17.40 12.55 7.88
N PRO A 40 16.73 12.29 9.02
CA PRO A 40 15.29 12.03 9.02
C PRO A 40 14.54 13.34 8.71
N ILE A 41 13.84 13.38 7.58
CA ILE A 41 13.04 14.54 7.14
C ILE A 41 11.55 14.19 6.97
N GLY A 42 11.16 13.01 7.41
CA GLY A 42 9.80 12.50 7.27
C GLY A 42 8.92 12.70 8.51
N PRO A 43 7.63 12.31 8.41
CA PRO A 43 6.98 11.86 7.18
C PRO A 43 6.72 13.04 6.23
N LEU A 44 7.25 12.95 5.01
CA LEU A 44 6.92 13.84 3.91
C LEU A 44 5.56 13.42 3.38
N SER A 45 4.51 14.12 3.81
CA SER A 45 3.16 13.90 3.30
C SER A 45 3.06 14.36 1.84
N ALA A 46 2.45 13.54 1.00
CA ALA A 46 2.31 13.81 -0.43
C ALA A 46 1.38 14.99 -0.76
N SER A 47 0.56 15.51 0.16
CA SER A 47 -0.29 16.68 -0.12
C SER A 47 -0.88 17.34 1.13
N ASN A 48 -0.63 18.64 1.28
CA ASN A 48 -1.54 19.56 2.00
C ASN A 48 -2.33 20.45 1.03
N LYS A 49 -2.22 20.21 -0.28
CA LYS A 49 -2.95 20.98 -1.31
C LYS A 49 -3.86 20.03 -2.06
N LEU A 50 -5.17 20.20 -1.84
CA LEU A 50 -6.26 19.45 -2.46
C LEU A 50 -6.32 19.55 -4.00
N GLY A 51 -5.53 20.43 -4.62
CA GLY A 51 -5.74 20.87 -6.01
C GLY A 51 -4.73 20.38 -7.06
N ASP A 52 -3.52 19.97 -6.66
CA ASP A 52 -2.54 19.42 -7.60
C ASP A 52 -1.87 18.23 -6.92
N LYS A 53 -2.22 17.02 -7.36
CA LYS A 53 -1.61 15.76 -6.92
C LYS A 53 -0.64 15.27 -7.99
N PRO A 54 0.60 15.80 -8.06
CA PRO A 54 1.60 15.26 -8.98
C PRO A 54 1.92 13.81 -8.55
N GLY A 55 1.55 12.83 -9.38
CA GLY A 55 1.95 11.42 -9.18
C GLY A 55 0.87 10.36 -9.29
N SER A 56 -0.43 10.71 -9.40
CA SER A 56 -1.46 9.72 -9.76
C SER A 56 -1.63 9.68 -11.28
N PHE A 57 -1.36 8.51 -11.88
CA PHE A 57 -1.61 8.27 -13.30
C PHE A 57 -3.04 7.76 -13.58
N TRP A 58 -3.85 7.57 -12.53
CA TRP A 58 -5.16 6.94 -12.61
C TRP A 58 -6.28 7.89 -12.17
N THR A 59 -7.44 7.75 -12.81
CA THR A 59 -8.67 8.46 -12.43
C THR A 59 -9.11 8.00 -11.04
N GLU A 60 -9.42 8.96 -10.17
CA GLU A 60 -9.85 8.66 -8.80
C GLU A 60 -11.26 8.03 -8.78
N ASP A 61 -11.42 6.87 -8.14
CA ASP A 61 -12.74 6.31 -7.85
C ASP A 61 -13.36 7.01 -6.64
N SER A 62 -14.15 8.05 -6.89
CA SER A 62 -14.89 8.73 -5.82
C SER A 62 -15.96 7.84 -5.15
N ALA A 63 -16.39 6.75 -5.78
CA ALA A 63 -17.41 5.86 -5.20
C ALA A 63 -16.89 5.09 -3.98
N CYS A 64 -15.57 4.91 -3.85
CA CYS A 64 -14.99 4.29 -2.67
C CYS A 64 -15.11 5.17 -1.43
N LEU A 65 -15.01 6.50 -1.58
CA LEU A 65 -15.18 7.46 -0.50
C LEU A 65 -16.63 7.44 0.00
N SER A 66 -17.60 7.50 -0.91
CA SER A 66 -19.02 7.39 -0.55
C SER A 66 -19.38 6.07 0.14
N TRP A 67 -18.68 4.98 -0.17
CA TRP A 67 -18.84 3.70 0.52
C TRP A 67 -18.21 3.71 1.92
N LEU A 68 -17.04 4.35 2.08
CA LEU A 68 -16.35 4.54 3.36
C LEU A 68 -17.17 5.41 4.32
N ASP A 69 -17.83 6.46 3.83
CA ASP A 69 -18.69 7.36 4.61
C ASP A 69 -19.87 6.64 5.30
N GLN A 70 -20.25 5.46 4.79
CA GLN A 70 -21.33 4.64 5.35
C GLN A 70 -20.84 3.68 6.45
N GLN A 71 -19.52 3.56 6.67
CA GLN A 71 -18.95 2.63 7.63
C GLN A 71 -18.72 3.32 8.98
N PRO A 72 -18.81 2.57 10.10
CA PRO A 72 -18.39 3.09 11.40
C PRO A 72 -16.92 3.55 11.41
N ALA A 73 -16.61 4.52 12.28
CA ALA A 73 -15.23 4.98 12.45
C ALA A 73 -14.30 3.83 12.84
N CYS A 74 -13.11 3.79 12.23
CA CYS A 74 -12.08 2.78 12.51
C CYS A 74 -12.52 1.32 12.31
N SER A 75 -13.53 1.04 11.47
CA SER A 75 -14.03 -0.33 11.27
C SER A 75 -13.57 -1.01 9.99
N VAL A 76 -13.04 -0.25 9.01
CA VAL A 76 -12.69 -0.76 7.68
C VAL A 76 -11.23 -1.20 7.61
N ILE A 77 -10.98 -2.38 7.05
CA ILE A 77 -9.64 -2.84 6.70
C ILE A 77 -9.26 -2.30 5.32
N TYR A 78 -8.19 -1.52 5.23
CA TYR A 78 -7.62 -1.11 3.95
C TYR A 78 -6.53 -2.09 3.52
N VAL A 79 -6.62 -2.61 2.29
CA VAL A 79 -5.66 -3.56 1.73
C VAL A 79 -5.17 -3.07 0.38
N ALA A 80 -3.87 -2.77 0.30
CA ALA A 80 -3.19 -2.40 -0.92
C ALA A 80 -1.73 -2.88 -0.87
N TYR A 81 -1.27 -3.56 -1.92
CA TYR A 81 0.11 -4.06 -2.02
C TYR A 81 0.97 -3.18 -2.94
N GLY A 82 0.82 -1.87 -2.79
CA GLY A 82 1.57 -0.87 -3.58
C GLY A 82 1.36 -1.02 -5.09
N SER A 83 2.27 -0.45 -5.87
CA SER A 83 2.20 -0.41 -7.34
C SER A 83 2.97 -1.52 -8.06
N PHE A 84 3.70 -2.37 -7.34
CA PHE A 84 4.62 -3.35 -7.96
C PHE A 84 4.38 -4.80 -7.56
N THR A 85 3.67 -5.08 -6.46
CA THR A 85 3.45 -6.46 -6.03
C THR A 85 2.54 -7.18 -7.01
N VAL A 86 2.93 -8.38 -7.41
CA VAL A 86 2.14 -9.34 -8.20
C VAL A 86 1.99 -10.59 -7.35
N PHE A 87 0.77 -11.12 -7.31
CA PHE A 87 0.41 -12.34 -6.62
C PHE A 87 0.32 -13.50 -7.61
N ASP A 88 0.72 -14.68 -7.17
CA ASP A 88 0.16 -15.88 -7.78
C ASP A 88 -1.34 -16.01 -7.43
N ASN A 89 -2.07 -16.78 -8.23
CA ASN A 89 -3.52 -16.90 -8.10
C ASN A 89 -3.92 -17.48 -6.72
N THR A 90 -3.15 -18.45 -6.20
CA THR A 90 -3.43 -19.06 -4.89
C THR A 90 -3.30 -18.04 -3.76
N GLN A 91 -2.23 -17.23 -3.75
CA GLN A 91 -2.04 -16.19 -2.73
C GLN A 91 -3.18 -15.17 -2.73
N PHE A 92 -3.65 -14.75 -3.91
CA PHE A 92 -4.77 -13.83 -4.00
C PHE A 92 -6.07 -14.47 -3.48
N GLN A 93 -6.34 -15.73 -3.85
CA GLN A 93 -7.53 -16.44 -3.38
C GLN A 93 -7.53 -16.61 -1.86
N GLU A 94 -6.39 -16.97 -1.26
CA GLU A 94 -6.24 -17.07 0.19
C GLU A 94 -6.44 -15.72 0.88
N LEU A 95 -5.91 -14.63 0.31
CA LEU A 95 -6.17 -13.26 0.79
C LEU A 95 -7.67 -12.94 0.76
N ALA A 96 -8.34 -13.22 -0.36
CA ALA A 96 -9.77 -12.97 -0.53
C ALA A 96 -10.60 -13.76 0.49
N LEU A 97 -10.33 -15.06 0.63
CA LEU A 97 -11.01 -15.91 1.62
C LEU A 97 -10.72 -15.46 3.05
N GLY A 98 -9.49 -15.09 3.36
CA GLY A 98 -9.11 -14.54 4.67
C GLY A 98 -9.91 -13.28 5.01
N LEU A 99 -10.02 -12.34 4.07
CA LEU A 99 -10.84 -11.12 4.22
C LEU A 99 -12.31 -11.44 4.42
N GLU A 100 -12.85 -12.39 3.67
CA GLU A 100 -14.23 -12.87 3.82
C GLU A 100 -14.48 -13.37 5.26
N LEU A 101 -13.58 -14.22 5.77
CA LEU A 101 -13.63 -14.84 7.09
C LEU A 101 -13.53 -13.83 8.25
N THR A 102 -12.91 -12.67 8.05
CA THR A 102 -12.86 -11.64 9.11
C THR A 102 -14.25 -11.15 9.51
N ASN A 103 -15.24 -11.29 8.64
CA ASN A 103 -16.57 -10.69 8.76
C ASN A 103 -16.55 -9.17 9.02
N LYS A 104 -15.45 -8.48 8.68
CA LYS A 104 -15.31 -7.02 8.80
C LYS A 104 -15.50 -6.34 7.45
N PRO A 105 -15.86 -5.05 7.43
CA PRO A 105 -15.79 -4.26 6.21
C PRO A 105 -14.34 -4.13 5.71
N PHE A 106 -14.13 -4.22 4.40
CA PHE A 106 -12.80 -4.04 3.82
C PHE A 106 -12.85 -3.30 2.48
N LEU A 107 -11.80 -2.54 2.22
CA LEU A 107 -11.51 -1.88 0.95
C LEU A 107 -10.25 -2.53 0.36
N LEU A 108 -10.42 -3.31 -0.70
CA LEU A 108 -9.34 -4.04 -1.36
C LEU A 108 -9.01 -3.37 -2.70
N VAL A 109 -7.78 -2.88 -2.84
CA VAL A 109 -7.26 -2.32 -4.09
C VAL A 109 -6.73 -3.47 -4.96
N VAL A 110 -7.32 -3.66 -6.14
CA VAL A 110 -6.96 -4.71 -7.09
C VAL A 110 -6.52 -4.08 -8.40
N ARG A 111 -5.23 -4.22 -8.73
CA ARG A 111 -4.68 -3.76 -10.01
C ARG A 111 -4.90 -4.80 -11.10
N SER A 112 -4.97 -4.35 -12.35
CA SER A 112 -5.13 -5.24 -13.52
C SER A 112 -3.93 -6.17 -13.74
N ASP A 113 -2.76 -5.82 -13.22
CA ASP A 113 -1.50 -6.58 -13.30
C ASP A 113 -1.20 -7.36 -12.00
N MET A 114 -2.15 -7.40 -11.06
CA MET A 114 -1.92 -7.97 -9.74
C MET A 114 -1.86 -9.50 -9.74
N THR A 115 -2.34 -10.15 -10.80
CA THR A 115 -2.26 -11.60 -11.03
C THR A 115 -1.84 -11.89 -12.47
N GLU A 116 -1.14 -13.00 -12.69
CA GLU A 116 -0.73 -13.44 -14.04
C GLU A 116 -1.92 -13.92 -14.90
N ASP A 117 -3.01 -14.35 -14.27
CA ASP A 117 -4.24 -14.76 -14.95
C ASP A 117 -5.12 -13.55 -15.29
N THR A 118 -5.53 -13.46 -16.56
CA THR A 118 -6.49 -12.46 -17.06
C THR A 118 -7.96 -12.85 -16.84
N GLY A 119 -8.20 -13.97 -16.14
CA GLY A 119 -9.52 -14.52 -15.82
C GLY A 119 -10.10 -14.04 -14.48
N ASP A 120 -11.18 -14.70 -14.02
CA ASP A 120 -11.75 -14.47 -12.69
C ASP A 120 -10.87 -15.15 -11.62
N PHE A 121 -9.88 -14.43 -11.11
CA PHE A 121 -8.94 -14.90 -10.07
C PHE A 121 -9.55 -14.86 -8.65
N TYR A 122 -10.82 -14.49 -8.53
CA TYR A 122 -11.53 -14.52 -7.25
C TYR A 122 -12.01 -15.93 -6.92
N PRO A 123 -12.10 -16.29 -5.64
CA PRO A 123 -12.80 -17.51 -5.24
C PRO A 123 -14.23 -17.51 -5.78
N LYS A 124 -14.69 -18.66 -6.28
CA LYS A 124 -16.03 -18.78 -6.88
C LYS A 124 -17.11 -18.21 -5.96
N GLY A 125 -17.90 -17.24 -6.42
CA GLY A 125 -19.00 -16.63 -5.64
C GLY A 125 -18.56 -15.59 -4.61
N PHE A 126 -17.29 -15.18 -4.61
CA PHE A 126 -16.73 -14.27 -3.61
C PHE A 126 -17.44 -12.92 -3.59
N LYS A 127 -17.67 -12.30 -4.75
CA LYS A 127 -18.28 -10.97 -4.86
C LYS A 127 -19.71 -10.95 -4.30
N GLU A 128 -20.44 -12.04 -4.47
CA GLU A 128 -21.78 -12.22 -3.91
C GLU A 128 -21.74 -12.39 -2.39
N ARG A 129 -20.80 -13.20 -1.88
CA ARG A 129 -20.67 -13.48 -0.44
C ARG A 129 -20.23 -12.27 0.38
N ILE A 130 -19.36 -11.41 -0.16
CA ILE A 130 -18.93 -10.19 0.52
C ILE A 130 -20.02 -9.12 0.52
N GLY A 131 -20.95 -9.17 -0.44
CA GLY A 131 -22.09 -8.24 -0.54
C GLY A 131 -21.65 -6.77 -0.45
N SER A 132 -22.37 -5.96 0.33
CA SER A 132 -22.04 -4.55 0.57
C SER A 132 -20.90 -4.34 1.59
N ARG A 133 -20.41 -5.42 2.22
CA ARG A 133 -19.38 -5.37 3.27
C ARG A 133 -17.97 -5.23 2.70
N GLY A 134 -17.74 -5.66 1.46
CA GLY A 134 -16.47 -5.46 0.77
C GLY A 134 -16.61 -4.48 -0.39
N LYS A 135 -15.66 -3.56 -0.52
CA LYS A 135 -15.50 -2.71 -1.72
C LYS A 135 -14.17 -3.06 -2.39
N ILE A 136 -14.25 -3.37 -3.67
CA ILE A 136 -13.07 -3.63 -4.52
C ILE A 136 -12.91 -2.42 -5.44
N VAL A 137 -11.69 -1.90 -5.55
CA VAL A 137 -11.32 -0.74 -6.38
C VAL A 137 -10.13 -1.04 -7.26
#